data_AF-A0A1H5RPV8-F1
#
_entry.id   AF-A0A1H5RPV8-F1
#
_cell.length_a   1.000
_cell.length_b   1.000
_cell.length_c   1.000
_cell.angle_alpha   90.00
_cell.angle_beta   90.00
_cell.angle_gamma   90.00
#
_symmetry.space_group_name_H-M   'P 1'
#
loop_
_entity.id
_entity.type
_entity.pdbx_description
1 polymer ?
#
loop_
_entity_poly.entity_id
_entity_poly.type
_entity_poly.pdbx_seq_one_letter_code
_entity_poly.pdbx_strand_id
1 'polypeptide(L)'
;MKIKILLVVSMMVLLFTASIIHAQNKNSPADNQNAIDRMTKELGLNETQRSKVEAILNTEQKKVEAVFSEERKKLQLIQEETRSNLQAVLTPEQMEKLENKMRQADSKNNTQKK
;
A
#
# COMPACT_ATOMS: atom_id res chain seq x y z
N MET A 1 -33.51 33.10 -8.51
CA MET A 1 -32.27 33.89 -8.33
C MET A 1 -31.30 33.07 -7.48
N LYS A 2 -30.21 32.59 -8.11
CA LYS A 2 -28.90 32.27 -7.52
C LYS A 2 -28.89 31.54 -6.16
N ILE A 3 -29.03 30.21 -6.18
CA ILE A 3 -28.44 29.34 -5.15
C ILE A 3 -26.94 29.30 -5.44
N LYS A 4 -26.19 30.23 -4.84
CA LYS A 4 -24.73 30.24 -4.83
C LYS A 4 -24.30 30.43 -3.39
N ILE A 5 -23.39 29.56 -2.95
CA ILE A 5 -22.63 29.62 -1.70
C ILE A 5 -23.31 28.93 -0.52
N LEU A 6 -23.29 27.59 -0.54
CA LEU A 6 -22.93 26.81 0.64
C LEU A 6 -22.24 25.50 0.23
N LEU A 7 -21.28 25.59 -0.70
CA LEU A 7 -20.32 24.52 -1.02
C LEU A 7 -18.94 24.93 -0.49
N VAL A 8 -18.83 25.16 0.82
CA VAL A 8 -17.55 25.55 1.45
C VAL A 8 -17.12 24.59 2.56
N VAL A 9 -17.86 23.52 2.88
CA VAL A 9 -17.53 22.69 4.06
C VAL A 9 -17.19 21.22 3.75
N SER A 10 -16.95 20.81 2.50
CA SER A 10 -16.51 19.43 2.22
C SER A 10 -15.30 19.34 1.31
N MET A 11 -14.27 20.12 1.61
CA MET A 11 -12.96 20.00 0.97
C MET A 11 -11.83 19.99 2.00
N MET A 12 -12.09 19.44 3.19
CA MET A 12 -11.11 19.47 4.27
C MET A 12 -11.14 18.26 5.22
N VAL A 13 -11.52 17.08 4.74
CA VAL A 13 -11.20 15.81 5.44
C VAL A 13 -10.85 14.72 4.41
N LEU A 14 -9.81 14.96 3.62
CA LEU A 14 -9.06 13.89 2.91
C LEU A 14 -7.60 13.90 3.37
N LEU A 15 -7.41 14.09 4.68
CA LEU A 15 -6.19 13.74 5.38
C LEU A 15 -6.47 12.50 6.22
N PHE A 16 -6.90 11.41 5.57
CA PHE A 16 -6.51 10.10 6.05
C PHE A 16 -5.06 9.94 5.65
N THR A 17 -4.20 10.13 6.64
CA THR A 17 -2.77 9.93 6.62
C THR A 17 -2.41 8.65 5.86
N ALA A 18 -2.06 8.81 4.59
CA ALA A 18 -1.34 7.81 3.82
C ALA A 18 0.08 7.72 4.40
N SER A 19 0.21 7.01 5.51
CA SER A 19 1.50 6.59 6.05
C SER A 19 1.52 5.08 6.22
N ILE A 20 1.11 4.36 5.17
CA ILE A 20 1.60 3.02 4.88
C ILE A 20 1.78 2.89 3.36
N ILE A 21 2.64 3.72 2.76
CA ILE A 21 3.22 3.41 1.45
C ILE A 21 4.73 3.46 1.57
N HIS A 22 5.24 2.56 2.41
CA HIS A 22 6.60 2.03 2.31
C HIS A 22 6.56 0.51 2.51
N ALA A 23 5.72 -0.18 1.75
CA ALA A 23 5.98 -1.57 1.42
C ALA A 23 6.42 -1.58 -0.03
N GLN A 24 7.68 -1.22 -0.26
CA GLN A 24 8.33 -1.68 -1.47
C GLN A 24 8.17 -3.19 -1.50
N ASN A 25 7.68 -3.68 -2.63
CA ASN A 25 7.79 -5.06 -3.07
C ASN A 25 9.28 -5.45 -3.14
N LYS A 26 9.91 -5.64 -1.98
CA LYS A 26 11.33 -5.96 -1.73
C LYS A 26 11.47 -6.95 -0.57
N ASN A 27 10.52 -7.87 -0.47
CA ASN A 27 10.76 -9.15 0.19
C ASN A 27 10.89 -10.19 -0.93
N SER A 28 11.75 -9.91 -1.92
CA SER A 28 12.04 -10.94 -2.91
C SER A 28 12.79 -12.07 -2.19
N PRO A 29 12.65 -13.33 -2.63
CA PRO A 29 13.46 -14.44 -2.11
C PRO A 29 14.97 -14.09 -2.07
N ALA A 30 15.42 -13.27 -3.02
CA ALA A 30 16.77 -12.71 -3.05
C ALA A 30 17.13 -11.84 -1.81
N ASP A 31 16.21 -11.04 -1.29
CA ASP A 31 16.44 -10.18 -0.12
C ASP A 31 16.56 -11.00 1.17
N ASN A 32 15.76 -12.06 1.30
CA ASN A 32 15.86 -13.00 2.42
C ASN A 32 17.17 -13.79 2.39
N GLN A 33 17.60 -14.26 1.22
CA GLN A 33 18.88 -14.96 1.09
C GLN A 33 20.06 -14.05 1.47
N ASN A 34 20.06 -12.80 1.01
CA ASN A 34 21.07 -11.81 1.40
C ASN A 34 21.09 -11.56 2.93
N ALA A 35 19.91 -11.53 3.58
CA ALA A 35 19.82 -11.40 5.03
C ALA A 35 20.37 -12.62 5.76
N ILE A 36 20.08 -13.83 5.28
CA ILE A 36 20.59 -15.09 5.85
C ILE A 36 22.11 -15.15 5.69
N ASP A 37 22.65 -14.78 4.52
CA ASP A 37 24.10 -14.72 4.28
C ASP A 37 24.82 -13.78 5.23
N ARG A 38 24.25 -12.58 5.44
CA ARG A 38 24.80 -11.63 6.41
C ARG A 38 24.78 -12.20 7.82
N MET A 39 23.66 -12.79 8.26
CA MET A 39 23.58 -13.42 9.59
C MET A 39 24.54 -14.60 9.73
N THR A 40 24.68 -15.43 8.69
CA THR A 40 25.65 -16.54 8.67
C THR A 40 27.06 -16.01 8.91
N LYS A 41 27.45 -14.95 8.19
CA LYS A 41 28.78 -14.35 8.32
C LYS A 41 29.00 -13.65 9.66
N GLU A 42 28.06 -12.84 10.12
CA GLU A 42 28.20 -12.02 11.32
C GLU A 42 28.11 -12.83 12.61
N LEU A 43 27.30 -13.89 12.62
CA LEU A 43 27.05 -14.72 13.81
C LEU A 43 27.80 -16.06 13.78
N GLY A 44 28.51 -16.36 12.69
CA GLY A 44 29.22 -17.63 12.52
C GLY A 44 28.29 -18.85 12.50
N LEU A 45 27.14 -18.73 11.83
CA LEU A 45 26.15 -19.81 11.82
C LEU A 45 26.70 -21.03 11.07
N ASN A 46 26.61 -22.21 11.69
CA ASN A 46 26.83 -23.47 10.97
C ASN A 46 25.64 -23.82 10.07
N GLU A 47 25.80 -24.83 9.21
CA GLU A 47 24.79 -25.23 8.23
C GLU A 47 23.44 -25.58 8.87
N THR A 48 23.44 -26.26 10.02
CA THR A 48 22.21 -26.62 10.73
C THR A 48 21.50 -25.39 11.26
N GLN A 49 22.22 -24.42 11.83
CA GLN A 49 21.65 -23.16 12.30
C GLN A 49 21.12 -22.33 11.13
N ARG A 50 21.88 -22.23 10.04
CA ARG A 50 21.47 -21.51 8.82
C ARG A 50 20.17 -22.08 8.26
N SER A 51 20.06 -23.39 8.11
CA SER A 51 18.84 -24.04 7.60
C SER A 51 17.61 -23.76 8.49
N LYS A 52 17.79 -23.76 9.82
CA LYS A 52 16.71 -23.39 10.75
C LYS A 52 16.29 -21.93 10.60
N VAL A 53 17.25 -21.01 10.47
CA VAL A 53 16.97 -19.59 10.25
C VAL A 53 16.23 -19.36 8.94
N GLU A 54 16.63 -20.04 7.86
CA GLU A 54 15.94 -19.98 6.58
C GLU A 54 14.48 -20.45 6.70
N ALA A 55 14.25 -21.58 7.37
CA ALA A 55 12.90 -22.09 7.60
C ALA A 55 12.01 -21.12 8.41
N ILE A 56 12.58 -20.47 9.44
CA ILE A 56 11.91 -19.45 10.25
C ILE A 56 11.53 -18.25 9.37
N LEU A 57 12.49 -17.66 8.66
CA LEU A 57 12.23 -16.47 7.85
C LEU A 57 11.23 -16.73 6.72
N ASN A 58 11.29 -17.88 6.07
CA ASN A 58 10.32 -18.28 5.06
C ASN A 58 8.91 -18.45 5.66
N THR A 59 8.80 -18.95 6.89
CA THR A 59 7.53 -19.08 7.58
C THR A 59 6.95 -17.72 7.94
N GLU A 60 7.76 -16.82 8.49
CA GLU A 60 7.33 -15.47 8.85
C GLU A 60 6.96 -14.64 7.61
N GLN A 61 7.69 -14.78 6.50
CA GLN A 61 7.34 -14.16 5.23
C GLN A 61 5.91 -14.55 4.80
N LYS A 62 5.56 -15.83 4.85
CA LYS A 62 4.21 -16.29 4.47
C LYS A 62 3.13 -15.71 5.38
N LYS A 63 3.38 -15.57 6.68
CA LYS A 63 2.43 -14.94 7.61
C LYS A 63 2.23 -13.47 7.27
N VAL A 64 3.32 -12.76 7.00
CA VAL A 64 3.27 -11.35 6.59
C VAL A 64 2.51 -11.19 5.27
N GLU A 65 2.79 -12.02 4.27
CA GLU A 65 2.05 -12.04 3.00
C GLU A 65 0.56 -12.31 3.19
N ALA A 66 0.18 -13.23 4.08
CA ALA A 66 -1.21 -13.52 4.40
C ALA A 66 -1.91 -12.29 4.99
N VAL A 67 -1.31 -11.63 5.98
CA VAL A 67 -1.85 -10.40 6.59
C VAL A 67 -2.01 -9.30 5.53
N PHE A 68 -0.99 -9.04 4.73
CA PHE A 68 -1.08 -8.03 3.67
C PHE A 68 -2.15 -8.37 2.62
N SER A 69 -2.33 -9.65 2.29
CA SER A 69 -3.36 -10.09 1.34
C SER A 69 -4.77 -9.84 1.86
N GLU A 70 -5.00 -10.04 3.16
CA GLU A 70 -6.28 -9.78 3.82
C GLU A 70 -6.55 -8.28 3.89
N GLU A 71 -5.57 -7.50 4.36
CA GLU A 71 -5.69 -6.05 4.48
C GLU A 71 -5.87 -5.38 3.11
N ARG A 72 -5.22 -5.90 2.05
CA ARG A 72 -5.45 -5.41 0.69
C ARG A 72 -6.92 -5.55 0.26
N LYS A 73 -7.59 -6.66 0.62
CA LYS A 73 -9.01 -6.84 0.30
C LYS A 73 -9.88 -5.85 1.08
N LYS A 74 -9.59 -5.62 2.37
CA LYS A 74 -10.31 -4.62 3.18
C LYS A 74 -10.16 -3.21 2.60
N LEU A 75 -8.95 -2.84 2.19
CA LEU A 75 -8.69 -1.55 1.55
C LEU A 75 -9.42 -1.40 0.22
N GLN A 76 -9.52 -2.46 -0.59
CA GLN A 76 -10.31 -2.45 -1.82
C GLN A 76 -11.78 -2.19 -1.55
N LEU A 77 -12.37 -2.86 -0.55
CA LEU A 77 -13.76 -2.64 -0.17
C LEU A 77 -14.02 -1.20 0.29
N ILE A 78 -13.13 -0.65 1.13
CA ILE A 78 -13.22 0.75 1.57
C ILE A 78 -13.15 1.71 0.38
N GLN A 79 -12.29 1.42 -0.60
CA GLN A 79 -12.15 2.24 -1.81
C GLN A 79 -13.43 2.19 -2.67
N GLU A 80 -14.04 1.02 -2.83
CA GLU A 80 -15.29 0.83 -3.56
C GLU A 80 -16.45 1.56 -2.87
N GLU A 81 -16.58 1.40 -1.55
CA GLU A 81 -17.58 2.10 -0.74
C GLU A 81 -17.41 3.62 -0.84
N THR A 82 -16.17 4.11 -0.70
CA THR A 82 -15.85 5.53 -0.87
C THR A 82 -16.26 6.04 -2.25
N ARG A 83 -15.98 5.26 -3.30
CA ARG A 83 -16.38 5.60 -4.67
C ARG A 83 -17.90 5.71 -4.81
N SER A 84 -18.64 4.77 -4.24
CA SER A 84 -20.11 4.77 -4.25
C SER A 84 -20.66 5.99 -3.50
N ASN A 85 -20.13 6.30 -2.32
CA ASN A 85 -20.52 7.46 -1.54
C ASN A 85 -20.24 8.79 -2.27
N LEU A 86 -19.11 8.88 -2.99
CA LEU A 86 -18.79 10.05 -3.80
C LEU A 86 -19.74 10.21 -5.01
N GLN A 87 -20.15 9.12 -5.65
CA GLN A 87 -21.11 9.17 -6.76
C GLN A 87 -22.49 9.71 -6.33
N ALA A 88 -22.85 9.58 -5.05
CA ALA A 88 -24.09 10.13 -4.52
C ALA A 88 -24.08 11.67 -4.39
N VAL A 89 -22.90 12.30 -4.38
CA VAL A 89 -22.75 13.75 -4.13
C VAL A 89 -22.04 14.51 -5.26
N LEU A 90 -21.35 13.81 -6.15
CA LEU A 90 -20.65 14.39 -7.30
C LEU A 90 -21.41 14.15 -8.60
N THR A 91 -21.30 15.09 -9.54
CA THR A 91 -21.74 14.85 -10.92
C THR A 91 -20.79 13.85 -11.62
N PRO A 92 -21.23 13.16 -12.68
CA PRO A 92 -20.36 12.26 -13.45
C PRO A 92 -19.05 12.92 -13.93
N GLU A 93 -19.14 14.17 -14.41
CA GLU A 93 -17.99 14.95 -14.86
C GLU A 93 -17.01 15.28 -13.72
N GLN A 94 -17.53 15.58 -12.51
CA GLN A 94 -16.70 15.82 -11.33
C GLN A 94 -16.00 14.53 -10.87
N MET A 95 -16.70 13.39 -10.95
CA MET A 95 -16.14 12.09 -10.61
C MET A 95 -15.02 11.69 -11.57
N GLU A 96 -15.22 11.86 -12.88
CA GLU A 96 -14.18 11.59 -13.89
C GLU A 96 -12.95 12.47 -13.66
N LYS A 97 -13.14 13.76 -13.37
CA LYS A 97 -12.04 14.68 -13.06
C LYS A 97 -11.26 14.25 -11.81
N LEU A 98 -11.95 13.74 -10.78
CA LEU A 98 -11.32 13.21 -9.57
C LEU A 98 -10.48 11.97 -9.89
N GLU A 99 -11.03 10.99 -10.61
CA GLU A 99 -10.33 9.76 -10.98
C GLU A 99 -9.07 10.06 -11.82
N ASN A 100 -9.16 11.00 -12.76
CA ASN A 100 -8.02 11.43 -13.57
C ASN A 100 -6.91 12.07 -12.72
N LYS A 101 -7.26 12.87 -11.71
CA LYS A 101 -6.28 13.44 -10.78
C LYS A 101 -5.59 12.38 -9.94
N MET A 102 -6.33 11.38 -9.46
CA MET A 102 -5.77 10.26 -8.70
C MET A 102 -4.76 9.46 -9.54
N ARG A 103 -5.14 9.09 -10.77
CA ARG A 103 -4.24 8.37 -11.71
C ARG A 103 -2.96 9.15 -12.01
N GLN A 104 -3.04 10.47 -12.14
CA GLN A 104 -1.86 11.32 -12.35
C GLN A 104 -0.94 11.41 -11.13
N ALA A 105 -1.49 11.38 -9.91
CA ALA A 105 -0.68 11.35 -8.70
C ALA A 105 0.07 10.02 -8.59
N ASP A 106 -0.59 8.91 -8.89
CA ASP A 106 0.01 7.57 -8.86
C ASP A 106 1.14 7.42 -9.89
N SER A 107 0.95 7.94 -11.10
CA SER A 107 1.97 7.88 -12.15
C SER A 107 3.21 8.73 -11.83
N LYS A 108 3.04 9.94 -11.29
CA LYS A 108 4.17 10.79 -10.83
C LYS A 108 4.99 10.11 -9.75
N ASN A 109 4.33 9.47 -8.79
CA ASN A 109 5.00 8.72 -7.73
C ASN A 109 5.76 7.50 -8.25
N ASN A 110 5.38 6.94 -9.40
CA ASN A 110 6.05 5.80 -10.03
C ASN A 110 7.25 6.23 -10.88
N THR A 111 7.17 7.39 -11.57
CA THR A 111 8.28 7.95 -12.36
C THR A 111 9.45 8.43 -11.49
N GLN A 112 9.18 8.95 -10.28
CA GLN A 112 10.24 9.36 -9.34
C GLN A 112 10.96 8.18 -8.66
N LYS A 113 10.49 6.94 -8.88
CA LYS A 113 11.04 5.71 -8.29
C LYS A 113 11.84 4.85 -9.28
N LYS A 114 11.96 5.28 -10.54
CA LYS A 114 12.85 4.69 -11.56
C LYS A 114 14.13 5.50 -11.66
#